data_AF-A0A3D5YI89-F1
#
_entry.id   AF-A0A3D5YI89-F1
#
_cell.length_a   1.000
_cell.length_b   1.000
_cell.length_c   1.000
_cell.angle_alpha   90.00
_cell.angle_beta   90.00
_cell.angle_gamma   90.00
#
_symmetry.space_group_name_H-M   'P 1'
#
loop_
_entity.id
_entity.type
_entity.pdbx_description
1 polymer ?
#
loop_
_entity_poly.entity_id
_entity_poly.type
_entity_poly.pdbx_seq_one_letter_code
_entity_poly.pdbx_strand_id
1 'polypeptide(L)'
;MSYDNTYTRVNESFARMIGKRSEEILDKTDEELFPLLSDDIRNRLLASNKNSLDTVEENDDQETLEEIISLPLEDGEHIIILKKTPIVEHGQKRIMGVAIDITSLIEQQTILEEQKQLAEELARKAEETSTLKDDFLANMSHELRTPLN
;
A
#
# COMPACT_ATOMS: atom_id res chain seq x y z
N MET A 1 -4.98 -11.55 18.13
CA MET A 1 -6.45 -11.44 18.22
C MET A 1 -7.03 -12.77 18.70
N SER A 2 -8.01 -12.74 19.60
CA SER A 2 -8.70 -13.91 20.14
C SER A 2 -9.72 -14.50 19.15
N TYR A 3 -10.38 -15.61 19.51
CA TYR A 3 -11.48 -16.18 18.73
C TYR A 3 -12.69 -15.22 18.64
N ASP A 4 -12.91 -14.40 19.67
CA ASP A 4 -13.97 -13.37 19.72
C ASP A 4 -13.59 -12.07 18.99
N ASN A 5 -12.54 -12.11 18.15
CA ASN A 5 -11.99 -10.95 17.43
C ASN A 5 -11.54 -9.78 18.32
N THR A 6 -11.14 -10.06 19.56
CA THR A 6 -10.56 -9.03 20.46
C THR A 6 -9.04 -9.00 20.41
N TYR A 7 -8.45 -7.82 20.49
CA TYR A 7 -7.00 -7.63 20.55
C TYR A 7 -6.48 -8.02 21.93
N THR A 8 -5.66 -9.07 21.98
CA THR A 8 -5.10 -9.60 23.24
C THR A 8 -3.64 -9.26 23.45
N ARG A 9 -2.94 -8.91 22.36
CA ARG A 9 -1.55 -8.47 22.33
C ARG A 9 -1.38 -7.50 21.17
N VAL A 10 -0.54 -6.50 21.37
CA VAL A 10 -0.22 -5.49 20.36
C VAL A 10 1.23 -5.03 20.57
N ASN A 11 1.91 -4.66 19.49
CA ASN A 11 3.22 -4.03 19.59
C ASN A 11 3.08 -2.49 19.48
N GLU A 12 4.07 -1.78 20.01
CA GLU A 12 4.08 -0.31 19.98
C GLU A 12 4.06 0.27 18.56
N SER A 13 4.56 -0.47 17.56
CA SER A 13 4.53 -0.01 16.18
C SER A 13 3.11 0.07 15.62
N PHE A 14 2.29 -0.96 15.82
CA PHE A 14 0.90 -0.96 15.41
C PHE A 14 0.09 0.08 16.18
N ALA A 15 0.33 0.21 17.48
CA ALA A 15 -0.35 1.19 18.31
C ALA A 15 -0.12 2.62 17.79
N ARG A 16 1.16 2.97 17.52
CA ARG A 16 1.51 4.25 16.88
C ARG A 16 0.92 4.43 15.49
N MET A 17 0.92 3.38 14.67
CA MET A 17 0.37 3.43 13.30
C MET A 17 -1.11 3.85 13.30
N ILE A 18 -1.92 3.35 14.24
CA ILE A 18 -3.34 3.70 14.32
C ILE A 18 -3.63 4.87 15.28
N GLY A 19 -2.59 5.56 15.76
CA GLY A 19 -2.72 6.74 16.63
C GLY A 19 -3.22 6.47 18.05
N LYS A 20 -3.06 5.25 18.59
CA LYS A 20 -3.55 4.86 19.92
C LYS A 20 -2.44 4.34 20.84
N ARG A 21 -2.68 4.34 22.15
CA ARG A 21 -1.82 3.62 23.11
C ARG A 21 -2.19 2.15 23.15
N SER A 22 -1.22 1.28 23.47
CA SER A 22 -1.46 -0.17 23.57
C SER A 22 -2.65 -0.52 24.47
N GLU A 23 -2.84 0.18 25.60
CA GLU A 23 -3.96 -0.06 26.53
C GLU A 23 -5.32 0.34 25.97
N GLU A 24 -5.37 1.24 24.97
CA GLU A 24 -6.61 1.63 24.30
C GLU A 24 -7.04 0.62 23.23
N ILE A 25 -6.13 -0.31 22.87
CA ILE A 25 -6.32 -1.33 21.83
C ILE A 25 -6.70 -2.67 22.47
N LEU A 26 -6.11 -3.00 23.61
CA LEU A 26 -6.37 -4.25 24.30
C LEU A 26 -7.86 -4.41 24.63
N ASP A 27 -8.34 -5.64 24.46
CA ASP A 27 -9.73 -6.07 24.66
C ASP A 27 -10.77 -5.40 23.75
N LYS A 28 -10.32 -4.60 22.77
CA LYS A 28 -11.19 -4.02 21.74
C LYS A 28 -11.33 -4.92 20.53
N THR A 29 -12.38 -4.70 19.77
CA THR A 29 -12.64 -5.33 18.46
C THR A 29 -12.23 -4.38 17.31
N ASP A 30 -12.16 -4.91 16.09
CA ASP A 30 -12.01 -4.07 14.88
C ASP A 30 -13.16 -3.06 14.71
N GLU A 31 -14.35 -3.35 15.23
CA GLU A 31 -15.51 -2.45 15.24
C GLU A 31 -15.29 -1.23 16.12
N GLU A 32 -14.79 -1.44 17.32
CA GLU A 32 -14.50 -0.36 18.25
C GLU A 32 -13.29 0.48 17.83
N LEU A 33 -12.28 -0.14 17.20
CA LEU A 33 -11.03 0.53 16.85
C LEU A 33 -11.09 1.26 15.50
N PHE A 34 -11.83 0.71 14.54
CA PHE A 34 -11.91 1.23 13.17
C PHE A 34 -13.36 1.51 12.79
N PRO A 35 -14.02 2.50 13.43
CA PRO A 35 -15.42 2.80 13.18
C PRO A 35 -15.68 3.34 11.75
N LEU A 36 -14.65 3.88 11.10
CA LEU A 36 -14.73 4.37 9.73
C LEU A 36 -14.55 3.27 8.67
N LEU A 37 -14.10 2.08 9.08
CA LEU A 37 -13.92 0.95 8.17
C LEU A 37 -15.27 0.47 7.64
N SER A 38 -15.37 0.31 6.31
CA SER A 38 -16.62 -0.09 5.67
C SER A 38 -17.08 -1.49 6.12
N ASP A 39 -18.40 -1.67 6.16
CA ASP A 39 -19.00 -2.95 6.55
C ASP A 39 -18.60 -4.10 5.61
N ASP A 40 -18.40 -3.82 4.32
CA ASP A 40 -17.94 -4.83 3.35
C ASP A 40 -16.56 -5.38 3.73
N ILE A 41 -15.58 -4.49 3.97
CA ILE A 41 -14.24 -4.89 4.39
C ILE A 41 -14.33 -5.58 5.76
N ARG A 42 -15.03 -4.99 6.73
CA ARG A 42 -15.20 -5.56 8.07
C ARG A 42 -15.74 -6.99 8.03
N ASN A 43 -16.85 -7.21 7.33
CA ASN A 43 -17.48 -8.52 7.24
C ASN A 43 -16.58 -9.54 6.54
N ARG A 44 -15.86 -9.11 5.50
CA ARG A 44 -14.88 -9.95 4.81
C ARG A 44 -13.72 -10.36 5.74
N LEU A 45 -13.18 -9.42 6.51
CA LEU A 45 -12.12 -9.69 7.50
C LEU A 45 -12.60 -10.65 8.60
N LEU A 46 -13.81 -10.46 9.11
CA LEU A 46 -14.41 -11.32 10.14
C LEU A 46 -14.65 -12.74 9.62
N ALA A 47 -15.23 -12.87 8.43
CA ALA A 47 -15.46 -14.16 7.79
C ALA A 47 -14.14 -14.90 7.52
N SER A 48 -13.13 -14.17 7.04
CA SER A 48 -11.78 -14.69 6.81
C SER A 48 -11.14 -15.21 8.10
N ASN A 49 -11.13 -14.39 9.17
CA ASN A 49 -10.62 -14.79 10.49
C ASN A 49 -11.31 -16.05 11.01
N LYS A 50 -12.64 -16.10 10.93
CA LYS A 50 -13.44 -17.23 11.41
C LYS A 50 -13.10 -18.51 10.64
N ASN A 51 -13.08 -18.45 9.31
CA ASN A 51 -12.74 -19.61 8.48
C ASN A 51 -11.35 -20.13 8.82
N SER A 52 -10.34 -19.27 8.92
CA SER A 52 -8.97 -19.66 9.27
C SER A 52 -8.86 -20.27 10.68
N LEU A 53 -9.63 -19.76 11.64
CA LEU A 53 -9.66 -20.30 13.01
C LEU A 53 -10.39 -21.65 13.07
N ASP A 54 -11.44 -21.84 12.28
CA ASP A 54 -12.19 -23.10 12.27
C ASP A 54 -11.36 -24.24 11.63
N THR A 55 -10.46 -23.93 10.70
CA THR A 55 -9.62 -24.92 10.00
C THR A 55 -8.25 -25.19 10.64
N VAL A 56 -7.68 -24.27 11.43
CA VAL A 56 -6.33 -24.44 11.98
C VAL A 56 -6.29 -25.53 13.06
N GLU A 57 -5.32 -26.43 13.00
CA GLU A 57 -5.08 -27.48 14.00
C GLU A 57 -3.67 -27.36 14.63
N GLU A 58 -3.47 -28.04 15.77
CA GLU A 58 -2.17 -28.04 16.45
C GLU A 58 -1.12 -28.82 15.62
N ASN A 59 -0.01 -28.15 15.27
CA ASN A 59 1.05 -28.63 14.37
C ASN A 59 0.73 -28.60 12.86
N ASP A 60 -0.31 -27.87 12.44
CA ASP A 60 -0.60 -27.65 11.02
C ASP A 60 0.33 -26.58 10.40
N ASP A 61 0.57 -26.68 9.09
CA ASP A 61 1.26 -25.64 8.33
C ASP A 61 0.34 -24.40 8.27
N GLN A 62 0.73 -23.34 8.98
CA GLN A 62 -0.11 -22.16 9.15
C GLN A 62 -0.22 -21.36 7.85
N GLU A 63 -1.34 -21.50 7.14
CA GLU A 63 -1.64 -20.67 5.97
C GLU A 63 -1.77 -19.20 6.38
N THR A 64 -0.87 -18.38 5.85
CA THR A 64 -0.91 -16.92 6.05
C THR A 64 -1.70 -16.29 4.93
N LEU A 65 -2.75 -15.57 5.32
CA LEU A 65 -3.52 -14.73 4.41
C LEU A 65 -2.85 -13.35 4.32
N GLU A 66 -2.66 -12.88 3.09
CA GLU A 66 -2.10 -11.57 2.79
C GLU A 66 -3.05 -10.81 1.88
N GLU A 67 -3.43 -9.61 2.27
CA GLU A 67 -4.30 -8.74 1.51
C GLU A 67 -3.90 -7.27 1.65
N ILE A 68 -4.24 -6.47 0.66
CA ILE A 68 -4.10 -5.02 0.71
C ILE A 68 -5.48 -4.42 0.98
N ILE A 69 -5.56 -3.55 1.97
CA ILE A 69 -6.80 -2.84 2.33
C ILE A 69 -6.57 -1.33 2.37
N SER A 70 -7.63 -0.56 2.10
CA SER A 70 -7.70 0.85 2.48
C SER A 70 -8.27 0.92 3.90
N LEU A 71 -7.50 1.49 4.81
CA LEU A 71 -7.85 1.67 6.21
C LEU A 71 -8.02 3.17 6.49
N PRO A 72 -9.26 3.65 6.71
CA PRO A 72 -9.49 5.02 7.14
C PRO A 72 -9.10 5.19 8.62
N LEU A 73 -8.06 5.98 8.86
CA LEU A 73 -7.61 6.43 10.17
C LEU A 73 -8.03 7.90 10.39
N GLU A 74 -7.74 8.45 11.57
CA GLU A 74 -8.11 9.83 11.91
C GLU A 74 -7.39 10.88 11.04
N ASP A 75 -6.19 10.56 10.55
CA ASP A 75 -5.35 11.41 9.73
C ASP A 75 -5.52 11.21 8.21
N GLY A 76 -6.23 10.17 7.77
CA GLY A 76 -6.54 9.97 6.36
C GLY A 76 -6.82 8.52 5.96
N GLU A 77 -6.79 8.26 4.65
CA GLU A 77 -6.83 6.92 4.09
C GLU A 77 -5.42 6.34 4.04
N HIS A 78 -5.23 5.15 4.61
CA HIS A 78 -3.96 4.44 4.61
C HIS A 78 -4.06 3.14 3.84
N ILE A 79 -3.07 2.85 3.00
CA ILE A 79 -2.98 1.60 2.28
C ILE A 79 -2.14 0.63 3.11
N ILE A 80 -2.78 -0.43 3.59
CA ILE A 80 -2.20 -1.38 4.53
C ILE A 80 -2.04 -2.75 3.85
N ILE A 81 -0.83 -3.29 3.90
CA ILE A 81 -0.64 -4.74 3.73
C ILE A 81 -0.97 -5.40 5.06
N LEU A 82 -2.02 -6.20 5.07
CA LEU A 82 -2.48 -6.95 6.22
C LEU A 82 -2.14 -8.43 6.02
N LYS A 83 -1.28 -8.96 6.89
CA LYS A 83 -0.94 -10.38 6.96
C LYS A 83 -1.56 -10.99 8.20
N LYS A 84 -2.27 -12.09 8.04
CA LYS A 84 -2.94 -12.80 9.14
C LYS A 84 -2.57 -14.27 9.10
N THR A 85 -2.08 -14.76 10.23
CA THR A 85 -1.68 -16.15 10.41
C THR A 85 -2.48 -16.72 11.57
N PRO A 86 -3.32 -17.75 11.37
CA PRO A 86 -3.96 -18.46 12.47
C PRO A 86 -2.90 -19.26 13.23
N ILE A 87 -2.94 -19.19 14.56
CA ILE A 87 -2.00 -19.87 15.45
C ILE A 87 -2.76 -20.60 16.56
N VAL A 88 -2.21 -21.71 17.02
CA VAL A 88 -2.66 -22.38 18.26
C VAL A 88 -1.63 -22.09 19.35
N GLU A 89 -2.02 -21.31 20.35
CA GLU A 89 -1.16 -20.92 21.47
C GLU A 89 -1.77 -21.46 22.78
N HIS A 90 -1.07 -22.38 23.45
CA HIS A 90 -1.55 -23.07 24.66
C HIS A 90 -2.93 -23.73 24.48
N GLY A 91 -3.16 -24.37 23.33
CA GLY A 91 -4.44 -25.00 22.99
C GLY A 91 -5.56 -24.03 22.60
N GLN A 92 -5.28 -22.72 22.49
CA GLN A 92 -6.25 -21.72 22.08
C GLN A 92 -5.95 -21.22 20.66
N LYS A 93 -6.96 -21.30 19.78
CA LYS A 93 -6.89 -20.77 18.41
C LYS A 93 -6.95 -19.24 18.43
N ARG A 94 -6.03 -18.58 17.75
CA ARG A 94 -5.86 -17.10 17.71
C ARG A 94 -5.43 -16.67 16.32
N ILE A 95 -5.65 -15.40 15.99
CA ILE A 95 -5.07 -14.79 14.78
C ILE A 95 -3.89 -13.90 15.18
N MET A 96 -2.73 -14.15 14.60
CA MET A 96 -1.59 -13.23 14.62
C MET A 96 -1.66 -12.33 13.39
N GLY A 97 -1.73 -11.02 13.61
CA GLY A 97 -1.82 -10.03 12.53
C GLY A 97 -0.56 -9.18 12.45
N VAL A 98 -0.11 -8.90 11.23
CA VAL A 98 0.90 -7.88 10.93
C VAL A 98 0.27 -6.90 9.96
N ALA A 99 0.25 -5.62 10.33
CA ALA A 99 -0.17 -4.54 9.46
C ALA A 99 1.04 -3.69 9.10
N ILE A 100 1.24 -3.44 7.81
CA ILE A 100 2.33 -2.62 7.27
C ILE A 100 1.68 -1.51 6.46
N ASP A 101 1.86 -0.27 6.93
CA ASP A 101 1.46 0.91 6.17
C ASP A 101 2.44 1.15 5.02
N ILE A 102 1.91 1.09 3.79
CA ILE A 102 2.65 1.32 2.54
C ILE A 102 2.19 2.58 1.82
N THR A 103 1.40 3.43 2.46
CA THR A 103 0.85 4.66 1.87
C THR A 103 1.97 5.55 1.33
N SER A 104 2.93 5.89 2.19
CA SER A 104 4.08 6.72 1.80
C SER A 104 4.94 6.08 0.70
N LEU A 105 5.03 4.75 0.66
CA LEU A 105 5.77 4.04 -0.37
C LEU A 105 5.07 4.18 -1.73
N ILE A 106 3.76 4.00 -1.77
CA ILE A 106 2.94 4.16 -2.98
C ILE A 106 3.01 5.60 -3.46
N GLU A 107 2.82 6.59 -2.58
CA GLU A 107 2.89 8.00 -2.93
C GLU A 107 4.25 8.38 -3.54
N GLN A 108 5.35 7.94 -2.91
CA GLN A 108 6.69 8.17 -3.43
C GLN A 108 6.91 7.52 -4.79
N GLN A 109 6.41 6.29 -4.97
CA GLN A 109 6.50 5.58 -6.24
C GLN A 109 5.71 6.30 -7.34
N THR A 110 4.50 6.78 -7.05
CA THR A 110 3.69 7.56 -7.99
C THR A 110 4.39 8.85 -8.39
N ILE A 111 4.90 9.63 -7.42
CA ILE A 111 5.64 10.87 -7.70
C ILE A 111 6.88 10.59 -8.57
N LEU A 112 7.62 9.53 -8.27
CA LEU A 112 8.80 9.16 -9.04
C LEU A 112 8.44 8.79 -10.48
N GLU A 113 7.35 8.07 -10.67
CA GLU A 113 6.87 7.67 -12.00
C GLU A 113 6.41 8.86 -12.83
N GLU A 114 5.70 9.81 -12.22
CA GLU A 114 5.30 11.07 -12.87
C GLU A 114 6.52 11.92 -13.27
N GLN A 115 7.52 12.04 -12.39
CA GLN A 115 8.75 12.77 -12.70
C GLN A 115 9.53 12.13 -13.84
N LYS A 116 9.59 10.80 -13.88
CA LYS A 116 10.24 10.06 -14.97
C LYS A 116 9.52 10.32 -16.30
N GLN A 117 8.20 10.23 -16.33
CA GLN A 117 7.41 10.49 -17.54
C GLN A 117 7.61 11.93 -18.05
N LEU A 118 7.60 12.91 -17.14
CA LEU A 118 7.86 14.31 -17.49
C LEU A 118 9.27 14.52 -18.06
N ALA A 119 10.28 13.90 -17.44
CA ALA A 119 11.66 13.99 -17.92
C ALA A 119 11.83 13.38 -19.32
N GLU A 120 11.20 12.24 -19.58
CA GLU A 120 11.18 11.59 -20.89
C GLU A 120 10.49 12.47 -21.95
N GLU A 121 9.37 13.11 -21.61
CA GLU A 121 8.67 14.03 -22.52
C GLU A 121 9.53 15.26 -22.85
N LEU A 122 10.19 15.85 -21.85
CA LEU A 122 11.08 17.00 -22.04
C LEU A 122 12.30 16.64 -22.88
N ALA A 123 12.91 15.46 -22.65
CA ALA A 123 14.03 14.97 -23.44
C ALA A 123 13.64 14.79 -24.91
N ARG A 124 12.47 14.17 -25.18
CA ARG A 124 11.96 14.00 -26.55
C ARG A 124 11.74 15.36 -27.24
N LYS A 125 11.11 16.32 -26.56
CA LYS A 125 10.90 17.67 -27.11
C LYS A 125 12.22 18.40 -27.39
N ALA A 126 13.22 18.22 -26.54
CA ALA A 126 14.55 18.80 -26.74
C ALA A 126 15.25 18.19 -27.95
N GLU A 127 15.17 16.87 -28.13
CA GLU A 127 15.73 16.15 -29.29
C GLU A 127 15.04 16.55 -30.59
N GLU A 128 13.71 16.63 -30.61
CA GLU A 128 12.93 17.13 -31.75
C GLU A 128 13.34 18.58 -32.10
N THR A 129 13.47 19.45 -31.09
CA THR A 129 13.89 20.84 -31.30
C THR A 129 15.32 20.94 -31.83
N SER A 130 16.24 20.10 -31.33
CA SER A 130 17.61 20.05 -31.80
C SER A 130 17.67 19.63 -33.27
N THR A 131 16.98 18.54 -33.61
CA THR A 131 16.89 18.03 -34.99
C THR A 131 16.31 19.09 -35.94
N LEU A 132 15.21 19.75 -35.55
CA LEU A 132 14.60 20.81 -36.35
C LEU A 132 15.53 22.01 -36.56
N LYS A 133 16.32 22.38 -35.54
CA LYS A 133 17.33 23.45 -35.67
C LYS A 133 18.46 23.05 -36.61
N ASP A 134 18.95 21.81 -36.50
CA ASP A 134 20.03 21.30 -37.33
C ASP A 134 19.60 21.23 -38.80
N ASP A 135 18.38 20.73 -39.07
CA ASP A 135 17.79 20.71 -40.42
C ASP A 135 17.60 22.11 -40.99
N PHE A 136 17.12 23.06 -40.18
CA PHE A 136 16.98 24.46 -40.59
C PHE A 136 18.34 25.08 -40.96
N LEU A 137 19.37 24.89 -40.13
CA LEU A 137 20.71 25.42 -40.39
C LEU A 137 21.35 24.78 -41.62
N ALA A 138 21.17 23.47 -41.81
CA ALA A 138 21.67 22.76 -42.98
C ALA A 138 21.05 23.30 -44.28
N ASN A 139 19.73 23.49 -44.29
CA ASN A 139 19.01 24.06 -45.44
C ASN A 139 19.45 25.50 -45.73
N MET A 140 19.58 26.35 -44.71
CA MET A 140 20.02 27.73 -44.90
C MET A 140 21.48 27.84 -45.38
N SER A 141 22.39 26.99 -44.90
CA SER A 141 23.77 26.96 -45.39
C SER A 141 23.85 26.52 -46.86
N HIS A 142 22.93 25.68 -47.32
CA HIS A 142 22.88 25.18 -48.69
C HIS A 142 22.41 26.27 -49.68
N GLU A 143 21.44 27.09 -49.26
CA GLU A 143 20.94 28.23 -50.04
C GLU A 143 21.95 29.39 -50.08
N LEU A 144 22.67 29.66 -49.00
CA LEU A 144 23.71 30.69 -48.97
C LEU A 144 24.93 30.35 -49.85
N ARG A 145 25.24 29.06 -50.03
CA ARG A 145 26.34 28.58 -50.89
C ARG A 145 25.95 28.46 -52.36
N THR A 146 24.66 28.51 -52.67
CA THR A 146 24.14 28.44 -54.04
C THR A 146 23.08 29.53 -54.18
N PRO A 147 23.48 30.81 -54.32
CA PRO A 147 22.49 31.86 -54.52
C PRO A 147 21.80 31.61 -55.87
N LEU A 148 20.55 31.16 -55.81
CA LEU A 148 19.66 31.09 -56.97
C LEU A 148 19.28 32.53 -57.34
N ASN A 149 19.64 32.93 -58.56
CA ASN A 149 19.08 34.09 -59.26
C ASN A 149 17.59 33.87 -59.56
#